data_AF-G9K7U7-F1
#
_entry.id   AF-G9K7U7-F1
#
_cell.length_a   1.000
_cell.length_b   1.000
_cell.length_c   1.000
_cell.angle_alpha   90.00
_cell.angle_beta   90.00
_cell.angle_gamma   90.00
#
_symmetry.space_group_name_H-M   'P 1'
#
loop_
_entity.id
_entity.type
_entity.pdbx_description
1 polymer ?
#
loop_
_entity_poly.entity_id
_entity_poly.type
_entity_poly.pdbx_seq_one_letter_code
_entity_poly.pdbx_strand_id
1 'polypeptide(L)'
;EPTFKASNSSLRALQASIGNSYKCNAEEHVQVTDAFSVNIFKVWVQAFQVQGDKFGSVEECQLDENSMLIPIAVGGALAGLVLIVLIASLIGRKRSHAGYQT
;
A
#
# COMPACT_ATOMS: atom_id res chain seq x y z
N GLU A 1 -16.07 33.79 -24.16
CA GLU A 1 -14.94 32.97 -23.66
C GLU A 1 -15.39 31.51 -23.61
N PRO A 2 -14.60 30.52 -24.05
CA PRO A 2 -15.04 29.13 -23.93
C PRO A 2 -14.88 28.69 -22.47
N THR A 3 -15.99 28.60 -21.75
CA THR A 3 -16.01 28.10 -20.37
C THR A 3 -16.19 26.59 -20.39
N PHE A 4 -15.14 25.83 -20.05
CA PHE A 4 -15.23 24.39 -19.86
C PHE A 4 -15.89 24.06 -18.50
N LYS A 5 -16.78 23.06 -18.48
CA LYS A 5 -17.41 22.53 -17.26
C LYS A 5 -17.47 21.01 -17.32
N ALA A 6 -17.10 20.35 -16.23
CA ALA A 6 -17.22 18.91 -16.03
C ALA A 6 -17.77 18.64 -14.62
N SER A 7 -18.67 17.66 -14.49
CA SER A 7 -19.30 17.34 -13.21
C SER A 7 -19.70 15.87 -13.17
N ASN A 8 -19.59 15.26 -12.00
CA ASN A 8 -20.08 13.90 -11.74
C ASN A 8 -20.61 13.82 -10.32
N SER A 9 -21.90 13.53 -10.18
CA SER A 9 -22.62 13.47 -8.90
C SER A 9 -22.65 12.06 -8.29
N SER A 10 -22.07 11.07 -8.97
CA SER A 10 -22.05 9.66 -8.55
C SER A 10 -20.64 9.18 -8.18
N LEU A 11 -19.71 10.10 -7.92
CA LEU A 11 -18.35 9.79 -7.49
C LEU A 11 -18.32 9.12 -6.11
N ARG A 12 -17.42 8.15 -5.97
CA ARG A 12 -17.19 7.36 -4.76
C ARG A 12 -15.68 7.31 -4.45
N ALA A 13 -15.10 8.46 -4.09
CA ALA A 13 -13.68 8.62 -3.78
C ALA A 13 -13.45 9.07 -2.32
N LEU A 14 -12.22 8.92 -1.81
CA LEU A 14 -11.80 9.39 -0.48
C LEU A 14 -12.70 8.90 0.68
N GLN A 15 -13.13 7.64 0.61
CA GLN A 15 -14.12 7.08 1.55
C GLN A 15 -13.45 6.70 2.87
N ALA A 16 -14.07 7.11 3.98
CA ALA A 16 -13.72 6.68 5.32
C ALA A 16 -14.99 6.53 6.17
N SER A 17 -14.90 5.76 7.25
CA SER A 17 -16.01 5.60 8.20
C SER A 17 -16.39 6.93 8.86
N ILE A 18 -17.65 7.08 9.28
CA ILE A 18 -18.11 8.28 10.01
C ILE A 18 -17.29 8.45 11.29
N GLY A 19 -16.71 9.63 11.49
CA GLY A 19 -15.84 9.95 12.62
C GLY A 19 -14.35 9.67 12.37
N ASN A 20 -14.01 8.97 11.29
CA ASN A 20 -12.63 8.73 10.85
C ASN A 20 -12.21 9.72 9.76
N SER A 21 -10.90 9.80 9.52
CA SER A 21 -10.27 10.59 8.48
C SER A 21 -9.68 9.68 7.41
N TYR A 22 -9.81 10.08 6.15
CA TYR A 22 -9.17 9.43 5.03
C TYR A 22 -7.79 10.04 4.81
N LYS A 23 -6.77 9.19 4.62
CA LYS A 23 -5.41 9.63 4.28
C LYS A 23 -4.85 8.80 3.14
N CYS A 24 -4.27 9.47 2.14
CA CYS A 24 -3.57 8.80 1.04
C CYS A 24 -2.38 9.65 0.59
N ASN A 25 -1.18 9.07 0.64
CA ASN A 25 0.05 9.71 0.19
C ASN A 25 0.34 9.45 -1.28
N ALA A 26 -0.03 8.27 -1.79
CA ALA A 26 0.03 7.89 -3.18
C ALA A 26 -0.82 8.79 -4.10
N GLU A 27 -0.52 8.77 -5.39
CA GLU A 27 -1.33 9.40 -6.43
C GLU A 27 -2.63 8.62 -6.62
N GLU A 28 -3.77 9.30 -6.47
CA GLU A 28 -5.10 8.76 -6.78
C GLU A 28 -5.70 9.53 -7.97
N HIS A 29 -6.14 8.79 -8.99
CA HIS A 29 -6.80 9.34 -10.16
C HIS A 29 -8.33 9.21 -10.04
N VAL A 30 -9.01 10.33 -9.78
CA VAL A 30 -10.47 10.38 -9.73
C VAL A 30 -11.01 10.81 -11.09
N GLN A 31 -11.60 9.87 -11.82
CA GLN A 31 -12.20 10.15 -13.13
C GLN A 31 -13.57 10.82 -12.95
N VAL A 32 -13.67 12.09 -13.33
CA VAL A 32 -14.92 12.86 -13.25
C VAL A 32 -15.75 12.58 -14.51
N THR A 33 -15.14 12.64 -15.69
CA THR A 33 -15.77 12.30 -16.98
C THR A 33 -14.79 11.50 -17.85
N ASP A 34 -15.23 10.98 -18.99
CA ASP A 34 -14.36 10.25 -19.93
C ASP A 34 -13.16 11.08 -20.43
N ALA A 35 -13.32 12.41 -20.48
CA ALA A 35 -12.29 13.33 -20.96
C ALA A 35 -11.61 14.14 -19.85
N PHE A 36 -11.97 13.94 -18.58
CA PHE A 36 -11.45 14.74 -17.46
C PHE A 36 -11.32 13.93 -16.17
N SER A 37 -10.11 13.93 -15.61
CA SER A 37 -9.76 13.32 -14.33
C SER A 37 -9.09 14.35 -13.41
N VAL A 38 -9.20 14.12 -12.12
CA VAL A 38 -8.52 14.88 -11.07
C VAL A 38 -7.50 13.97 -10.40
N ASN A 39 -6.25 14.40 -10.36
CA ASN A 39 -5.20 13.69 -9.65
C ASN A 39 -5.05 14.28 -8.25
N ILE A 40 -5.11 13.41 -7.24
CA ILE A 40 -5.05 13.78 -5.83
C ILE A 40 -3.79 13.15 -5.24
N PHE A 41 -3.03 13.93 -4.49
CA PHE A 41 -1.78 13.50 -3.85
C PHE A 41 -1.74 14.00 -2.42
N LYS A 42 -1.19 13.21 -1.50
CA LYS A 42 -0.98 13.62 -0.09
C LYS A 42 -2.22 14.23 0.54
N VAL A 43 -3.35 13.56 0.36
CA VAL A 43 -4.64 13.99 0.89
C VAL A 43 -4.83 13.49 2.31
N TRP A 44 -5.32 14.36 3.18
CA TRP A 44 -5.81 14.01 4.50
C TRP A 44 -7.07 14.82 4.79
N VAL A 45 -8.21 14.14 4.80
CA VAL A 45 -9.53 14.78 4.84
C VAL A 45 -10.49 14.03 5.76
N GLN A 46 -11.47 14.76 6.30
CA GLN A 46 -12.58 14.20 7.06
C GLN A 46 -13.81 15.05 6.82
N ALA A 47 -14.95 14.40 6.67
CA ALA A 47 -16.23 15.05 6.48
C ALA A 47 -17.18 14.74 7.63
N PHE A 48 -18.19 15.60 7.80
CA PHE A 48 -19.28 15.47 8.77
C PHE A 48 -18.82 15.53 10.24
N GLN A 49 -18.50 14.39 10.86
CA GLN A 49 -18.27 14.29 12.31
C GLN A 49 -16.83 14.65 12.68
N VAL A 50 -16.51 15.93 12.76
CA VAL A 50 -15.20 16.43 13.25
C VAL A 50 -15.35 16.90 14.70
N GLN A 51 -14.45 16.46 15.59
CA GLN A 51 -14.48 16.80 17.01
C GLN A 51 -13.23 17.57 17.41
N GLY A 52 -13.40 18.73 18.04
CA GLY A 52 -12.29 19.52 18.59
C GLY A 52 -11.26 19.95 17.54
N ASP A 53 -11.71 20.21 16.31
CA ASP A 53 -10.88 20.65 15.17
C ASP A 53 -9.71 19.71 14.86
N LYS A 54 -9.88 18.42 15.16
CA LYS A 54 -8.90 17.37 14.91
C LYS A 54 -9.49 16.28 14.05
N PHE A 55 -8.62 15.70 13.21
CA PHE A 55 -8.93 14.47 12.53
C PHE A 55 -9.13 13.34 13.54
N GLY A 56 -10.11 12.47 13.27
CA GLY A 56 -10.32 11.22 13.97
C GLY A 56 -9.32 10.16 13.56
N SER A 57 -9.66 8.89 13.78
CA SER A 57 -8.78 7.78 13.40
C SER A 57 -8.48 7.81 11.90
N VAL A 58 -7.25 7.47 11.52
CA VAL A 58 -6.82 7.49 10.12
C VAL A 58 -7.16 6.16 9.47
N GLU A 59 -7.86 6.21 8.33
CA GLU A 59 -8.02 5.12 7.38
C GLU A 59 -7.14 5.41 6.16
N GLU A 60 -6.10 4.59 5.97
CA GLU A 60 -5.17 4.75 4.85
C GLU A 60 -5.70 4.07 3.58
N CYS A 61 -5.36 4.64 2.43
CA CYS A 61 -5.73 4.08 1.14
C CYS A 61 -4.97 2.78 0.84
N GLN A 62 -5.60 1.89 0.07
CA GLN A 62 -5.00 0.61 -0.34
C GLN A 62 -3.68 0.76 -1.12
N LEU A 63 -3.48 1.89 -1.82
CA LEU A 63 -2.25 2.15 -2.56
C LEU A 63 -1.04 2.35 -1.62
N ASP A 64 -1.23 3.06 -0.52
CA ASP A 64 -0.19 3.25 0.50
C ASP A 64 0.15 1.92 1.18
N GLU A 65 -0.87 1.11 1.50
CA GLU A 65 -0.70 -0.22 2.10
C GLU A 65 0.10 -1.16 1.16
N ASN A 66 -0.30 -1.26 -0.11
CA ASN A 66 0.37 -2.11 -1.10
C ASN A 66 1.84 -1.72 -1.33
N SER A 67 2.14 -0.41 -1.34
CA SER A 67 3.51 0.10 -1.51
C SER A 67 4.45 -0.41 -0.41
N MET A 68 3.94 -0.60 0.81
CA MET A 68 4.72 -1.13 1.94
C MET A 68 4.65 -2.65 2.07
N LEU A 69 3.50 -3.27 1.82
CA LEU A 69 3.31 -4.72 2.01
C LEU A 69 4.06 -5.56 0.98
N ILE A 70 4.05 -5.15 -0.30
CA ILE A 70 4.67 -5.95 -1.37
C ILE A 70 6.18 -6.14 -1.12
N PRO A 71 6.98 -5.09 -0.82
CA PRO A 71 8.39 -5.26 -0.48
C PRO A 71 8.65 -6.18 0.72
N ILE A 72 7.80 -6.13 1.77
CA ILE A 72 7.96 -6.95 2.97
C ILE A 72 7.75 -8.43 2.65
N ALA A 73 6.70 -8.76 1.90
CA ALA A 73 6.40 -10.14 1.51
C ALA A 73 7.53 -10.73 0.63
N VAL A 74 8.02 -9.96 -0.34
CA VAL A 74 9.14 -10.37 -1.20
C VAL A 74 10.42 -10.56 -0.39
N GLY A 75 10.73 -9.64 0.53
CA GLY A 75 11.89 -9.74 1.42
C GLY A 75 11.85 -10.98 2.31
N GLY A 76 10.69 -11.28 2.89
CA GLY A 76 10.48 -12.48 3.72
C GLY A 76 10.68 -13.79 2.94
N ALA A 77 10.13 -13.87 1.72
CA ALA A 77 10.29 -15.04 0.86
C ALA A 77 11.77 -15.29 0.48
N LEU A 78 12.49 -14.22 0.11
CA LEU A 78 13.91 -14.30 -0.22
C LEU A 78 14.76 -14.73 0.99
N ALA A 79 14.53 -14.14 2.17
CA ALA A 79 15.24 -14.50 3.39
C ALA A 79 14.99 -15.97 3.78
N GLY A 80 13.74 -16.43 3.68
CA GLY A 80 13.36 -17.82 3.93
C GLY A 80 14.06 -18.80 3.00
N LEU A 81 14.07 -18.52 1.68
CA LEU A 81 14.76 -19.35 0.70
C LEU A 81 16.26 -19.46 0.98
N VAL A 82 16.92 -18.34 1.31
CA VAL A 82 18.35 -18.33 1.64
C VAL A 82 18.63 -19.19 2.87
N LEU A 83 17.81 -19.08 3.92
CA LEU A 83 17.94 -19.90 5.13
C LEU A 83 17.83 -21.40 4.84
N ILE A 84 16.84 -21.79 4.03
CA ILE A 84 16.63 -23.19 3.62
C ILE A 84 17.87 -23.73 2.89
N VAL A 85 18.40 -22.97 1.93
CA VAL A 85 19.60 -23.35 1.16
C VAL A 85 20.82 -23.49 2.06
N LEU A 86 21.00 -22.58 3.02
CA LEU A 86 22.11 -22.65 3.98
C LEU A 86 22.02 -23.89 4.86
N ILE A 87 20.84 -24.20 5.40
CA ILE A 87 20.63 -25.41 6.22
C ILE A 87 20.92 -26.67 5.40
N ALA A 88 20.41 -26.76 4.16
CA ALA A 88 20.68 -27.88 3.27
C ALA A 88 22.18 -28.03 2.97
N SER A 89 22.87 -26.92 2.72
CA SER A 89 24.32 -26.90 2.46
C SER A 89 25.13 -27.34 3.68
N LEU A 90 24.77 -26.89 4.89
CA LEU A 90 25.43 -27.32 6.12
C LEU A 90 25.27 -28.81 6.38
N ILE A 91 24.08 -29.37 6.14
CA ILE A 91 23.83 -30.81 6.25
C ILE A 91 24.64 -31.58 5.18
N GLY A 92 24.63 -31.11 3.93
CA GLY A 92 25.41 -31.71 2.84
C GLY A 92 26.91 -31.70 3.12
N ARG A 93 27.44 -30.57 3.58
CA ARG A 93 28.86 -30.42 3.96
C ARG A 93 29.20 -31.30 5.17
N LYS A 94 28.32 -31.40 6.17
CA LYS A 94 28.52 -32.26 7.34
C LYS A 94 28.56 -33.74 6.94
N ARG A 95 27.78 -34.15 5.94
CA ARG A 95 27.82 -35.51 5.36
C ARG A 95 29.09 -35.74 4.51
N SER A 96 29.53 -34.74 3.77
CA SER A 96 30.73 -34.83 2.92
C SER A 96 32.04 -34.91 3.72
N HIS A 97 32.12 -34.29 4.91
CA HIS A 97 33.31 -34.38 5.78
C HIS A 97 33.48 -35.74 6.48
N ALA A 98 32.46 -36.60 6.49
CA ALA A 98 32.54 -37.95 7.06
C ALA A 98 32.92 -39.03 6.02
N GLY A 99 33.09 -38.66 4.74
CA GLY A 99 33.37 -39.58 3.63
C GLY A 99 34.81 -39.62 3.13
N TYR A 100 35.73 -38.82 3.71
CA TYR A 100 37.16 -38.90 3.40
C TYR A 100 37.94 -39.28 4.66
N GLN A 101 37.75 -40.51 5.11
CA GLN A 101 38.81 -41.23 5.82
C GLN A 101 39.21 -42.40 4.93
N THR A 102 40.33 -42.20 4.24
CA THR A 102 41.26 -43.27 3.85
C THR A 102 41.92 -43.84 5.11
#